data_AF-A0A257N7W8-F1
#
_entry.id   AF-A0A257N7W8-F1
#
_cell.length_a   1.000
_cell.length_b   1.000
_cell.length_c   1.000
_cell.angle_alpha   90.00
_cell.angle_beta   90.00
_cell.angle_gamma   90.00
#
_symmetry.space_group_name_H-M   'P 1'
#
loop_
_entity.id
_entity.type
_entity.pdbx_description
1 polymer ?
#
loop_
_entity_poly.entity_id
_entity_poly.type
_entity_poly.pdbx_seq_one_letter_code
_entity_poly.pdbx_strand_id
1 'polypeptide(L)'
;MKNLIVLLLLLTLSFGVAASEGIELQEADIDLSDNASLQRGAQHFVTYCLGCHSAKHIRYLRIALDLGVDQKKMLKDIAPEGASIYDQLHSAMNKHDAEKWFGTQPPDLSLIARSRGADWLYTYLKSYYIEPNSPRGVNNLVFEDTAMPNPLWQLQGEQHAESRKTIWGEYTK
;
A
#
# COMPACT_ATOMS: atom_id res chain seq x y z
N MET A 1 -42.77 36.22 6.95
CA MET A 1 -43.17 34.80 6.84
C MET A 1 -42.37 34.03 5.80
N LYS A 2 -42.19 34.53 4.56
CA LYS A 2 -41.31 33.89 3.53
C LYS A 2 -39.88 33.61 4.00
N ASN A 3 -39.26 34.55 4.73
CA ASN A 3 -37.86 34.39 5.18
C ASN A 3 -37.69 33.34 6.30
N LEU A 4 -38.75 33.06 7.08
CA LEU A 4 -38.73 32.03 8.12
C LEU A 4 -38.80 30.63 7.51
N ILE A 5 -39.56 30.48 6.41
CA ILE A 5 -39.71 29.22 5.67
C ILE A 5 -38.39 28.85 4.97
N VAL A 6 -37.67 29.84 4.43
CA VAL A 6 -36.35 29.64 3.82
C VAL A 6 -35.31 29.20 4.87
N LEU A 7 -35.34 29.78 6.07
CA LEU A 7 -34.45 29.38 7.16
C LEU A 7 -34.73 27.96 7.65
N LEU A 8 -36.01 27.57 7.75
CA LEU A 8 -36.41 26.21 8.13
C LEU A 8 -36.02 25.16 7.08
N LEU A 9 -36.10 25.49 5.78
CA LEU A 9 -35.64 24.61 4.69
C LEU A 9 -34.12 24.42 4.69
N LEU A 10 -33.35 25.46 5.04
CA LEU A 10 -31.88 25.38 5.13
C LEU A 10 -31.42 24.52 6.31
N LEU A 11 -32.18 24.46 7.42
CA LEU A 11 -31.87 23.57 8.55
C LEU A 11 -32.17 22.09 8.28
N THR A 12 -32.96 21.76 7.24
CA THR A 12 -33.20 20.37 6.84
C THR A 12 -32.14 19.82 5.89
N LEU A 13 -31.21 20.66 5.40
CA LEU A 13 -29.95 20.19 4.81
C LEU A 13 -29.00 19.74 5.92
N SER A 14 -29.41 18.74 6.68
CA SER A 14 -28.45 17.88 7.37
C SER A 14 -27.68 17.17 6.26
N PHE A 15 -26.46 17.62 5.98
CA PHE A 15 -25.49 16.78 5.30
C PHE A 15 -25.32 15.55 6.20
N GLY A 16 -26.03 14.47 5.87
CA GLY A 16 -25.76 13.16 6.40
C GLY A 16 -24.36 12.80 5.95
N VAL A 17 -23.37 13.14 6.75
CA VAL A 17 -22.06 12.52 6.65
C VAL A 17 -22.31 11.08 7.07
N ALA A 18 -22.59 10.22 6.09
CA ALA A 18 -22.41 8.80 6.28
C ALA A 18 -20.92 8.64 6.62
N ALA A 19 -20.62 8.47 7.91
CA ALA A 19 -19.37 7.87 8.31
C ALA A 19 -19.39 6.48 7.66
N SER A 20 -18.72 6.33 6.52
CA SER A 20 -18.45 5.00 6.01
C SER A 20 -17.76 4.25 7.15
N GLU A 21 -18.22 3.03 7.48
CA GLU A 21 -17.48 2.05 8.27
C GLU A 21 -16.22 1.62 7.50
N GLY A 22 -15.37 2.60 7.18
CA GLY A 22 -14.05 2.40 6.62
C GLY A 22 -13.13 2.02 7.77
N ILE A 23 -12.23 1.09 7.49
CA ILE A 23 -11.19 0.72 8.44
C ILE A 23 -10.37 1.96 8.79
N GLU A 24 -10.17 2.16 10.10
CA GLU A 24 -9.33 3.24 10.60
C GLU A 24 -7.90 3.04 10.11
N LEU A 25 -7.39 4.02 9.36
CA LEU A 25 -6.04 3.97 8.82
C LEU A 25 -5.06 4.39 9.93
N GLN A 26 -4.02 3.58 10.10
CA GLN A 26 -2.87 3.91 10.94
C GLN A 26 -2.01 4.97 10.25
N GLU A 27 -1.59 5.98 11.01
CA GLU A 27 -0.66 7.01 10.54
C GLU A 27 0.71 6.39 10.23
N ALA A 28 1.25 6.71 9.06
CA ALA A 28 2.51 6.13 8.59
C ALA A 28 3.78 6.76 9.20
N ASP A 29 3.65 7.92 9.88
CA ASP A 29 4.73 8.70 10.51
C ASP A 29 5.99 8.82 9.62
N ILE A 30 5.87 9.56 8.51
CA ILE A 30 6.92 9.67 7.48
C ILE A 30 7.66 11.00 7.59
N ASP A 31 8.97 10.93 7.84
CA ASP A 31 9.90 12.06 7.67
C ASP A 31 10.62 11.97 6.31
N LEU A 32 10.27 12.86 5.38
CA LEU A 32 10.89 12.94 4.06
C LEU A 32 12.31 13.54 4.08
N SER A 33 12.78 14.03 5.22
CA SER A 33 14.14 14.53 5.41
C SER A 33 15.10 13.47 5.99
N ASP A 34 14.57 12.35 6.52
CA ASP A 34 15.38 11.22 6.98
C ASP A 34 15.84 10.37 5.80
N ASN A 35 16.94 10.78 5.18
CA ASN A 35 17.56 10.06 4.07
C ASN A 35 17.95 8.61 4.44
N ALA A 36 18.27 8.33 5.71
CA ALA A 36 18.59 6.96 6.12
C ALA A 36 17.34 6.06 6.10
N SER A 37 16.19 6.59 6.55
CA SER A 37 14.90 5.92 6.43
C SER A 37 14.51 5.70 4.98
N LEU A 38 14.63 6.72 4.14
CA LEU A 38 14.30 6.62 2.72
C LEU A 38 15.21 5.61 1.98
N GLN A 39 16.49 5.51 2.35
CA GLN A 39 17.40 4.50 1.81
C GLN A 39 16.97 3.08 2.19
N ARG A 40 16.56 2.85 3.45
CA ARG A 40 15.98 1.55 3.88
C ARG A 40 14.69 1.25 3.10
N GLY A 41 13.84 2.25 2.91
CA GLY A 41 12.62 2.12 2.11
C GLY A 41 12.90 1.72 0.66
N ALA A 42 13.91 2.33 0.02
CA ALA A 42 14.33 1.96 -1.34
C ALA A 42 14.86 0.52 -1.40
N GLN A 43 15.67 0.11 -0.41
CA GLN A 43 16.15 -1.27 -0.31
C GLN A 43 14.99 -2.26 -0.14
N HIS A 44 14.06 -1.99 0.79
CA HIS A 44 12.89 -2.84 1.00
C HIS A 44 12.00 -2.93 -0.23
N PHE A 45 11.79 -1.83 -0.96
CA PHE A 45 11.04 -1.86 -2.21
C PHE A 45 11.68 -2.80 -3.23
N VAL A 46 13.00 -2.72 -3.45
CA VAL A 46 13.69 -3.61 -4.38
C VAL A 46 13.65 -5.07 -3.91
N THR A 47 13.83 -5.32 -2.61
CA THR A 47 13.85 -6.67 -2.03
C THR A 47 12.49 -7.36 -2.05
N TYR A 48 11.41 -6.67 -1.65
CA TYR A 48 10.11 -7.28 -1.39
C TYR A 48 9.05 -6.97 -2.44
N CYS A 49 9.17 -5.83 -3.14
CA CYS A 49 8.10 -5.32 -4.00
C CYS A 49 8.43 -5.44 -5.49
N LEU A 50 9.67 -5.11 -5.88
CA LEU A 50 10.08 -5.01 -7.29
C LEU A 50 9.91 -6.34 -8.06
N GLY A 51 9.95 -7.48 -7.37
CA GLY A 51 9.70 -8.79 -7.96
C GLY A 51 8.32 -8.90 -8.64
N CYS A 52 7.32 -8.13 -8.20
CA CYS A 52 5.98 -8.11 -8.78
C CYS A 52 5.53 -6.73 -9.28
N HIS A 53 6.00 -5.66 -8.64
CA HIS A 53 5.51 -4.30 -8.86
C HIS A 53 6.60 -3.40 -9.45
N SER A 54 6.28 -2.73 -10.55
CA SER A 54 7.13 -1.67 -11.09
C SER A 54 6.91 -0.35 -10.35
N ALA A 55 7.91 0.52 -10.35
CA ALA A 55 7.79 1.96 -10.16
C ALA A 55 8.37 2.65 -11.40
N LYS A 56 7.74 2.40 -12.55
CA LYS A 56 8.31 2.68 -13.88
C LYS A 56 8.62 4.15 -14.15
N HIS A 57 8.05 5.09 -13.40
CA HIS A 57 8.35 6.52 -13.56
C HIS A 57 9.57 6.98 -12.76
N ILE A 58 10.20 6.10 -11.97
CA ILE A 58 11.37 6.39 -11.14
C ILE A 58 12.59 5.66 -11.72
N ARG A 59 13.76 6.31 -11.66
CA ARG A 59 15.07 5.74 -12.03
C ARG A 59 15.98 5.62 -10.82
N TYR A 60 16.91 4.66 -10.82
CA TYR A 60 17.89 4.51 -9.76
C TYR A 60 18.74 5.77 -9.56
N LEU A 61 19.13 6.45 -10.64
CA LEU A 61 19.85 7.72 -10.58
C LEU A 61 19.07 8.77 -9.77
N ARG A 62 17.75 8.85 -9.94
CA ARG A 62 16.95 9.86 -9.25
C ARG A 62 16.94 9.60 -7.74
N ILE A 63 16.75 8.34 -7.34
CA ILE A 63 16.81 7.92 -5.94
C ILE A 63 18.18 8.24 -5.35
N ALA A 64 19.27 7.91 -6.06
CA ALA A 64 20.62 8.17 -5.59
C ALA A 64 20.88 9.67 -5.32
N LEU A 65 20.46 10.53 -6.25
CA LEU A 65 20.61 11.99 -6.12
C LEU A 65 19.78 12.56 -4.97
N ASP A 66 18.53 12.13 -4.82
CA ASP A 66 17.62 12.64 -3.79
C ASP A 66 18.07 12.25 -2.38
N LEU A 67 18.60 11.04 -2.24
CA LEU A 67 18.99 10.49 -0.94
C LEU A 67 20.47 10.73 -0.61
N GLY A 68 21.21 11.42 -1.48
CA GLY A 68 22.64 11.67 -1.32
C GLY A 68 23.50 10.40 -1.32
N VAL A 69 23.08 9.36 -2.06
CA VAL A 69 23.77 8.07 -2.14
C VAL A 69 24.70 8.05 -3.35
N ASP A 70 25.94 7.58 -3.15
CA ASP A 70 26.85 7.32 -4.26
C ASP A 70 26.25 6.32 -5.27
N GLN A 71 26.36 6.61 -6.56
CA GLN A 71 25.73 5.79 -7.60
C GLN A 71 26.23 4.34 -7.60
N LYS A 72 27.51 4.10 -7.29
CA LYS A 72 28.04 2.73 -7.20
C LYS A 72 27.46 2.02 -5.99
N LYS A 73 27.30 2.72 -4.86
CA LYS A 73 26.62 2.19 -3.67
C LYS A 73 25.16 1.87 -3.98
N MET A 74 24.44 2.74 -4.70
CA MET A 74 23.06 2.50 -5.12
C MET A 74 22.94 1.20 -5.94
N LEU A 75 23.82 1.02 -6.92
CA LEU A 75 23.82 -0.18 -7.76
C LEU A 75 24.21 -1.45 -7.01
N LYS A 76 25.16 -1.34 -6.09
CA LYS A 76 25.68 -2.49 -5.34
C LYS A 76 24.72 -2.96 -4.24
N ASP A 77 24.14 -2.03 -3.49
CA ASP A 77 23.45 -2.34 -2.23
C ASP A 77 21.92 -2.31 -2.36
N ILE A 78 21.38 -1.63 -3.38
CA ILE A 78 19.94 -1.43 -3.53
C ILE A 78 19.41 -1.97 -4.86
N ALA A 79 20.06 -1.69 -5.99
CA ALA A 79 19.55 -2.12 -7.30
C ALA A 79 19.70 -3.65 -7.52
N PRO A 80 18.88 -4.26 -8.39
CA PRO A 80 19.10 -5.63 -8.85
C PRO A 80 20.44 -5.80 -9.55
N GLU A 81 20.98 -7.02 -9.50
CA GLU A 81 22.21 -7.37 -10.20
C GLU A 81 22.07 -7.11 -11.71
N GLY A 82 23.08 -6.46 -12.30
CA GLY A 82 23.10 -6.10 -13.72
C GLY A 82 22.31 -4.85 -14.10
N ALA A 83 21.64 -4.18 -13.15
CA ALA A 83 20.96 -2.92 -13.42
C ALA A 83 21.94 -1.78 -13.76
N SER A 84 21.53 -0.89 -14.67
CA SER A 84 22.19 0.37 -14.95
C SER A 84 21.64 1.48 -14.05
N ILE A 85 22.47 2.47 -13.71
CA ILE A 85 22.02 3.62 -12.89
C ILE A 85 20.92 4.43 -13.59
N TYR A 86 20.83 4.35 -14.91
CA TYR A 86 19.81 5.04 -15.71
C TYR A 86 18.50 4.26 -15.87
N ASP A 87 18.47 3.01 -15.41
CA ASP A 87 17.29 2.16 -15.54
C ASP A 87 16.15 2.67 -14.67
N GLN A 88 14.94 2.43 -15.17
CA GLN A 88 13.71 2.56 -14.41
C GLN A 88 13.51 1.33 -13.52
N LEU A 89 12.74 1.48 -12.46
CA LEU A 89 12.39 0.38 -11.57
C LEU A 89 11.30 -0.49 -12.22
N HIS A 90 11.71 -1.37 -13.14
CA HIS A 90 10.83 -2.34 -13.79
C HIS A 90 10.86 -3.69 -13.08
N SER A 91 9.66 -4.23 -12.86
CA SER A 91 9.51 -5.61 -12.40
C SER A 91 9.86 -6.61 -13.51
N ALA A 92 10.37 -7.77 -13.10
CA ALA A 92 10.51 -8.93 -13.97
C ALA A 92 9.16 -9.65 -14.24
N MET A 93 8.11 -9.32 -13.47
CA MET A 93 6.79 -9.90 -13.64
C MET A 93 6.15 -9.44 -14.95
N ASN A 94 5.94 -10.37 -15.87
CA ASN A 94 5.26 -10.10 -17.13
C ASN A 94 3.75 -10.34 -17.03
N LYS A 95 3.02 -9.86 -18.04
CA LYS A 95 1.56 -9.89 -18.01
C LYS A 95 0.97 -11.29 -17.91
N HIS A 96 1.50 -12.20 -18.73
CA HIS A 96 1.00 -13.56 -18.84
C HIS A 96 1.13 -14.32 -17.52
N ASP A 97 2.31 -14.26 -16.91
CA ASP A 97 2.57 -14.98 -15.66
C ASP A 97 1.79 -14.40 -14.48
N ALA A 98 1.65 -13.08 -14.39
CA ALA A 98 0.85 -12.45 -13.34
C ALA A 98 -0.64 -12.83 -13.42
N GLU A 99 -1.24 -12.85 -14.61
CA GLU A 99 -2.62 -13.31 -14.77
C GLU A 99 -2.76 -14.79 -14.40
N LYS A 100 -1.78 -15.62 -14.75
CA LYS A 100 -1.77 -17.05 -14.43
C LYS A 100 -1.61 -17.33 -12.93
N TRP A 101 -0.77 -16.59 -12.23
CA TRP A 101 -0.44 -16.85 -10.81
C TRP A 101 -1.33 -16.09 -9.83
N PHE A 102 -1.75 -14.87 -10.18
CA PHE A 102 -2.48 -13.98 -9.27
C PHE A 102 -3.86 -13.58 -9.81
N GLY A 103 -4.24 -14.01 -11.02
CA GLY A 103 -5.53 -13.67 -11.65
C GLY A 103 -5.61 -12.24 -12.18
N THR A 104 -4.59 -11.40 -11.94
CA THR A 104 -4.56 -10.01 -12.38
C THR A 104 -3.13 -9.47 -12.44
N GLN A 105 -2.96 -8.33 -13.10
CA GLN A 105 -1.70 -7.59 -13.11
C GLN A 105 -1.46 -6.86 -11.78
N PRO A 106 -0.30 -7.02 -11.15
CA PRO A 106 0.13 -6.11 -10.08
C PRO A 106 0.15 -4.66 -10.61
N PRO A 107 -0.40 -3.69 -9.86
CA PRO A 107 -0.37 -2.28 -10.26
C PRO A 107 1.06 -1.73 -10.25
N ASP A 108 1.31 -0.74 -11.12
CA ASP A 108 2.50 0.10 -11.01
C ASP A 108 2.38 1.04 -9.80
N LEU A 109 3.45 1.10 -9.01
CA LEU A 109 3.47 1.79 -7.72
C LEU A 109 4.09 3.19 -7.79
N SER A 110 4.42 3.71 -8.98
CA SER A 110 5.09 5.02 -9.12
C SER A 110 4.34 6.16 -8.43
N LEU A 111 3.00 6.08 -8.37
CA LEU A 111 2.14 7.12 -7.81
C LEU A 111 1.17 6.59 -6.75
N ILE A 112 1.39 5.38 -6.23
CA ILE A 112 0.41 4.74 -5.34
C ILE A 112 0.21 5.51 -4.03
N ALA A 113 1.28 6.08 -3.47
CA ALA A 113 1.19 6.91 -2.26
C ALA A 113 0.40 8.20 -2.50
N ARG A 114 0.39 8.72 -3.73
CA ARG A 114 -0.41 9.89 -4.10
C ARG A 114 -1.87 9.54 -4.38
N SER A 115 -2.14 8.38 -4.97
CA SER A 115 -3.51 7.97 -5.34
C SER A 115 -4.30 7.39 -4.16
N ARG A 116 -3.63 6.73 -3.21
CA ARG A 116 -4.26 6.10 -2.05
C ARG A 116 -3.96 6.78 -0.72
N GLY A 117 -2.84 7.49 -0.61
CA GLY A 117 -2.34 8.06 0.65
C GLY A 117 -1.30 7.16 1.32
N ALA A 118 -0.41 7.78 2.12
CA ALA A 118 0.65 7.08 2.85
C ALA A 118 0.08 6.16 3.95
N ASP A 119 -0.88 6.67 4.72
CA ASP A 119 -1.53 5.91 5.81
C ASP A 119 -2.27 4.70 5.27
N TRP A 120 -2.88 4.82 4.09
CA TRP A 120 -3.50 3.70 3.41
C TRP A 120 -2.49 2.61 3.07
N LEU A 121 -1.33 2.97 2.51
CA LEU A 121 -0.26 2.01 2.19
C LEU A 121 0.29 1.33 3.44
N TYR A 122 0.57 2.12 4.47
CA TYR A 122 1.08 1.63 5.74
C TYR A 122 0.11 0.62 6.37
N THR A 123 -1.17 1.00 6.45
CA THR A 123 -2.23 0.14 6.99
C THR A 123 -2.43 -1.09 6.12
N TYR A 124 -2.46 -0.96 4.79
CA TYR A 124 -2.59 -2.08 3.87
C TYR A 124 -1.45 -3.10 4.06
N LEU A 125 -0.20 -2.67 4.16
CA LEU A 125 0.93 -3.59 4.35
C LEU A 125 0.90 -4.30 5.71
N LYS A 126 0.34 -3.67 6.75
CA LYS A 126 0.23 -4.22 8.12
C LYS A 126 -1.05 -5.01 8.41
N SER A 127 -2.03 -4.97 7.51
CA SER A 127 -3.37 -5.52 7.78
C SER A 127 -3.63 -6.87 7.09
N TYR A 128 -2.56 -7.57 6.71
CA TYR A 128 -2.66 -8.94 6.25
C TYR A 128 -2.95 -9.89 7.42
N TYR A 129 -3.86 -10.84 7.22
CA TYR A 129 -4.17 -11.88 8.20
C TYR A 129 -4.38 -13.23 7.52
N ILE A 130 -4.21 -14.32 8.28
CA ILE A 130 -4.39 -15.69 7.80
C ILE A 130 -5.88 -15.95 7.54
N GLU A 131 -6.19 -16.38 6.32
CA GLU A 131 -7.52 -16.80 5.90
C GLU A 131 -7.40 -18.05 5.03
N PRO A 132 -7.45 -19.26 5.61
CA PRO A 132 -7.13 -20.50 4.92
C PRO A 132 -8.03 -20.82 3.72
N ASN A 133 -9.27 -20.29 3.73
CA ASN A 133 -10.24 -20.50 2.65
C ASN A 133 -10.08 -19.50 1.49
N SER A 134 -9.24 -18.47 1.65
CA SER A 134 -8.92 -17.56 0.55
C SER A 134 -7.96 -18.23 -0.45
N PRO A 135 -7.94 -17.82 -1.73
CA PRO A 135 -7.08 -18.42 -2.75
C PRO A 135 -5.57 -18.46 -2.40
N ARG A 136 -5.13 -17.59 -1.49
CA ARG A 136 -3.72 -17.36 -1.17
C ARG A 136 -3.40 -17.60 0.30
N GLY A 137 -4.35 -18.16 1.06
CA GLY A 137 -4.22 -18.44 2.49
C GLY A 137 -4.17 -17.20 3.39
N VAL A 138 -4.28 -16.00 2.82
CA VAL A 138 -4.28 -14.72 3.52
C VAL A 138 -5.27 -13.76 2.86
N ASN A 139 -5.80 -12.85 3.65
CA ASN A 139 -6.60 -11.72 3.17
C ASN A 139 -6.16 -10.43 3.89
N ASN A 140 -6.79 -9.30 3.58
CA ASN A 140 -6.39 -7.99 4.07
C ASN A 140 -7.61 -7.19 4.53
N LEU A 141 -7.49 -6.53 5.68
CA LEU A 141 -8.60 -5.74 6.21
C LEU A 141 -8.89 -4.51 5.33
N VAL A 142 -7.86 -3.81 4.84
CA VAL A 142 -8.01 -2.57 4.07
C VAL A 142 -8.51 -2.84 2.63
N PHE A 143 -8.12 -3.98 2.06
CA PHE A 143 -8.56 -4.38 0.73
C PHE A 143 -8.89 -5.86 0.71
N GLU A 144 -10.15 -6.15 1.03
CA GLU A 144 -10.71 -7.50 1.06
C GLU A 144 -10.58 -8.19 -0.30
N ASP A 145 -10.36 -9.49 -0.26
CA ASP A 145 -10.13 -10.37 -1.42
C ASP A 145 -8.97 -9.91 -2.29
N THR A 146 -7.95 -9.29 -1.67
CA THR A 146 -6.73 -8.91 -2.37
C THR A 146 -6.14 -10.12 -3.12
N ALA A 147 -5.52 -9.86 -4.27
CA ALA A 147 -4.75 -10.84 -5.05
C ALA A 147 -3.26 -10.87 -4.67
N MET A 148 -2.78 -9.91 -3.85
CA MET A 148 -1.37 -9.74 -3.49
C MET A 148 -1.00 -10.51 -2.21
N PRO A 149 0.01 -11.40 -2.19
CA PRO A 149 0.34 -12.22 -1.01
C PRO A 149 0.82 -11.31 0.12
N ASN A 150 0.91 -11.82 1.34
CA ASN A 150 1.52 -11.05 2.42
C ASN A 150 3.03 -10.90 2.13
N PRO A 151 3.54 -9.72 1.73
CA PRO A 151 4.94 -9.59 1.32
C PRO A 151 5.89 -9.51 2.52
N LEU A 152 5.36 -9.24 3.72
CA LEU A 152 6.15 -9.01 4.94
C LEU A 152 6.00 -10.14 5.96
N TRP A 153 5.44 -11.30 5.58
CA TRP A 153 5.13 -12.40 6.50
C TRP A 153 6.36 -12.88 7.30
N GLN A 154 7.56 -12.86 6.72
CA GLN A 154 8.80 -13.24 7.41
C GLN A 154 9.25 -12.21 8.45
N LEU A 155 8.84 -10.95 8.29
CA LEU A 155 9.19 -9.85 9.20
C LEU A 155 8.18 -9.69 10.33
N GLN A 156 6.88 -9.92 10.03
CA GLN A 156 5.79 -9.74 10.99
C GLN A 156 5.31 -11.04 11.64
N GLY A 157 5.69 -12.20 11.10
CA GLY A 157 5.10 -13.49 11.48
C GLY A 157 3.68 -13.69 10.94
N GLU A 158 3.01 -14.73 11.40
CA GLU A 158 1.61 -14.98 11.09
C GLU A 158 0.70 -14.06 11.89
N GLN A 159 -0.22 -13.38 11.19
CA GLN A 159 -1.18 -12.47 11.79
C GLN A 159 -2.57 -13.10 11.76
N HIS A 160 -3.31 -13.01 12.85
CA HIS A 160 -4.67 -13.53 12.96
C HIS A 160 -5.63 -12.38 13.26
N ALA A 161 -6.73 -12.30 12.52
CA ALA A 161 -7.76 -11.30 12.78
C ALA A 161 -8.49 -11.61 14.10
N GLU A 162 -8.69 -10.59 14.93
CA GLU A 162 -9.51 -10.68 16.14
C GLU A 162 -10.98 -10.44 15.80
N SER A 163 -11.78 -11.50 15.74
CA SER A 163 -13.23 -11.34 15.55
C SER A 163 -13.91 -10.81 16.81
N ARG A 164 -14.57 -9.67 16.73
CA ARG A 164 -15.39 -9.10 17.82
C ARG A 164 -16.87 -9.24 17.52
N LYS A 165 -17.63 -9.64 18.54
CA LYS A 165 -19.09 -9.74 18.45
C LYS A 165 -19.70 -8.35 18.66
N THR A 166 -20.46 -7.88 17.69
CA THR A 166 -21.21 -6.63 17.81
C THR A 166 -22.42 -6.81 18.73
N ILE A 167 -23.00 -5.70 19.20
CA ILE A 167 -24.25 -5.73 19.99
C ILE A 167 -25.42 -6.36 19.22
N TRP A 168 -25.31 -6.46 17.90
CA TRP A 168 -26.30 -7.06 16.99
C TRP A 168 -26.06 -8.56 16.76
N GLY A 169 -25.00 -9.13 17.34
CA GLY A 169 -24.68 -10.55 17.23
C GLY A 169 -23.86 -10.94 16.00
N GLU A 170 -23.51 -9.98 15.15
CA GLU A 170 -22.62 -10.15 14.01
C GLU A 170 -21.16 -10.18 14.45
N TYR A 171 -20.28 -10.82 13.69
CA TYR A 171 -18.84 -10.83 13.93
C TYR A 171 -18.16 -9.91 12.93
N THR A 172 -17.40 -8.93 13.41
CA THR A 172 -16.54 -8.08 12.59
C THR A 172 -15.08 -8.37 12.91
N LYS A 173 -14.22 -8.26 11.92
CA LYS A 173 -12.76 -8.38 12.06
C LYS A 173 -12.14 -7.03 12.40
#